data_AF-A0A2K5XJ59-F1
#
_entry.id   AF-A0A2K5XJ59-F1
#
_cell.length_a   1.000
_cell.length_b   1.000
_cell.length_c   1.000
_cell.angle_alpha   90.00
_cell.angle_beta   90.00
_cell.angle_gamma   90.00
#
_symmetry.space_group_name_H-M   'P 1'
#
loop_
_entity.id
_entity.type
_entity.pdbx_description
1 polymer ?
#
loop_
_entity_poly.entity_id
_entity_poly.type
_entity_poly.pdbx_seq_one_letter_code
_entity_poly.pdbx_strand_id
1 'polypeptide(L)'
;MAEVQVLVLHGQGHLLGPLAVIVTKQVLLGRKVVVVHCEGINISGNFYRNKLKYLAFLRKWMNTNPSRGPYHFWAPSRIFWRTAALDRLKPTRKFAYLGRLAHEVGWKYQAVTATLEEKRKEKAKIHYRKKQQLMRLRKQAEKNVEKKIDKYTQVLKTHGLLV
;
A
#
# COMPACT_ATOMS: atom_id res chain seq x y z
N MET A 1 -14.47 -24.77 5.97
CA MET A 1 -14.67 -23.54 5.17
C MET A 1 -13.40 -22.73 5.24
N ALA A 2 -12.69 -22.52 4.13
CA ALA A 2 -11.48 -21.69 4.15
C ALA A 2 -11.86 -20.27 4.54
N GLU A 3 -11.25 -19.74 5.60
CA GLU A 3 -11.36 -18.32 5.94
C GLU A 3 -11.03 -17.50 4.70
N VAL A 4 -11.97 -16.69 4.23
CA VAL A 4 -11.70 -15.76 3.12
C VAL A 4 -10.81 -14.65 3.68
N GLN A 5 -9.50 -14.95 3.79
CA GLN A 5 -8.51 -13.99 4.26
C GLN A 5 -8.50 -12.79 3.32
N VAL A 6 -8.59 -11.60 3.93
CA VAL A 6 -8.50 -10.33 3.21
C VAL A 6 -7.03 -10.05 2.91
N LEU A 7 -6.69 -9.90 1.64
CA LEU A 7 -5.35 -9.51 1.20
C LEU A 7 -5.20 -8.00 1.37
N VAL A 8 -4.44 -7.57 2.39
CA VAL A 8 -4.12 -6.16 2.63
C VAL A 8 -2.81 -5.79 1.94
N LEU A 9 -2.84 -4.85 1.00
CA LEU A 9 -1.69 -4.38 0.24
C LEU A 9 -1.35 -2.94 0.59
N HIS A 10 -0.07 -2.67 0.84
CA HIS A 10 0.42 -1.33 1.10
C HIS A 10 0.79 -0.63 -0.21
N GLY A 11 0.15 0.49 -0.54
CA GLY A 11 0.32 1.21 -1.80
C GLY A 11 1.63 2.00 -1.93
N GLN A 12 2.34 2.28 -0.84
CA GLN A 12 3.58 3.06 -0.90
C GLN A 12 4.63 2.39 -1.80
N GLY A 13 5.24 3.18 -2.69
CA GLY A 13 6.33 2.73 -3.56
C GLY A 13 5.88 1.89 -4.77
N HIS A 14 4.61 1.49 -4.84
CA HIS A 14 4.08 0.76 -5.98
C HIS A 14 3.78 1.69 -7.15
N LEU A 15 3.89 1.18 -8.38
CA LEU A 15 3.43 1.88 -9.56
C LEU A 15 1.92 1.68 -9.74
N LEU A 16 1.20 2.77 -9.97
CA LEU A 16 -0.26 2.83 -10.05
C LEU A 16 -0.84 1.73 -10.95
N GLY A 17 -0.30 1.62 -12.15
CA GLY A 17 -0.79 0.69 -13.16
C GLY A 17 -0.53 -0.79 -12.84
N PRO A 18 0.74 -1.21 -12.67
CA PRO A 18 1.08 -2.58 -12.32
C PRO A 18 0.37 -3.08 -11.06
N LEU A 19 0.21 -2.22 -10.03
CA LEU A 19 -0.54 -2.57 -8.84
C LEU A 19 -2.02 -2.82 -9.17
N ALA A 20 -2.64 -1.94 -9.97
CA ALA A 20 -4.05 -2.09 -10.36
C ALA A 20 -4.29 -3.42 -11.09
N VAL A 21 -3.42 -3.79 -12.04
CA VAL A 21 -3.56 -5.06 -12.80
C VAL A 21 -3.47 -6.29 -11.89
N ILE A 22 -2.51 -6.31 -10.96
CA ILE A 22 -2.37 -7.41 -10.00
C ILE A 22 -3.63 -7.49 -9.12
N VAL A 23 -4.09 -6.36 -8.60
CA VAL A 23 -5.29 -6.30 -7.75
C VAL A 23 -6.52 -6.78 -8.51
N THR A 24 -6.74 -6.32 -9.75
CA THR A 24 -7.86 -6.78 -10.59
C THR A 24 -7.82 -8.29 -10.79
N LYS A 25 -6.64 -8.87 -11.08
CA LYS A 25 -6.52 -10.32 -11.25
C LYS A 25 -6.86 -11.09 -9.97
N GLN A 26 -6.40 -10.61 -8.80
CA GLN A 26 -6.72 -11.24 -7.51
C GLN A 26 -8.22 -11.18 -7.19
N VAL A 27 -8.87 -10.05 -7.51
CA VAL A 27 -10.32 -9.89 -7.34
C VAL A 27 -11.09 -10.82 -8.27
N LEU A 28 -10.67 -10.97 -9.54
CA LEU A 28 -11.27 -11.92 -10.49
C LEU A 28 -11.12 -13.39 -10.07
N LEU A 29 -10.05 -13.72 -9.32
CA LEU A 29 -9.85 -15.03 -8.70
C LEU A 29 -10.68 -15.23 -7.41
N GLY A 30 -11.56 -14.27 -7.07
CA GLY A 30 -12.44 -14.35 -5.91
C GLY A 30 -11.80 -13.94 -4.58
N ARG A 31 -10.58 -13.36 -4.59
CA ARG A 31 -9.94 -12.89 -3.36
C ARG A 31 -10.44 -11.49 -2.99
N LYS A 32 -10.70 -11.28 -1.69
CA LYS A 32 -11.00 -9.94 -1.15
C LYS A 32 -9.69 -9.18 -0.96
N VAL A 33 -9.53 -8.05 -1.64
CA VAL A 33 -8.31 -7.24 -1.61
C VAL A 33 -8.60 -5.84 -1.07
N VAL A 34 -7.75 -5.35 -0.16
CA VAL A 34 -7.82 -3.99 0.38
C VAL A 34 -6.47 -3.31 0.16
N VAL A 35 -6.47 -2.18 -0.55
CA VAL A 35 -5.27 -1.37 -0.77
C VAL A 35 -5.28 -0.17 0.17
N VAL A 36 -4.25 -0.04 1.00
CA VAL A 36 -4.07 1.06 1.95
C VAL A 36 -2.94 2.01 1.50
N HIS A 37 -2.90 3.24 2.03
CA HIS A 37 -1.86 4.23 1.73
C HIS A 37 -1.74 4.56 0.22
N CYS A 38 -2.86 4.81 -0.44
CA CYS A 38 -2.92 5.10 -1.88
C CYS A 38 -2.22 6.42 -2.27
N GLU A 39 -2.06 7.35 -1.34
CA GLU A 39 -1.32 8.59 -1.51
C GLU A 39 0.17 8.36 -1.83
N GLY A 40 0.74 7.25 -1.34
CA GLY A 40 2.12 6.86 -1.57
C GLY A 40 2.36 6.07 -2.87
N ILE A 41 1.31 5.88 -3.69
CA ILE A 41 1.44 5.24 -5.00
C ILE A 41 2.19 6.19 -5.95
N ASN A 42 3.05 5.61 -6.77
CA ASN A 42 3.85 6.31 -7.76
C ASN A 42 3.26 6.16 -9.17
N ILE A 43 3.39 7.21 -9.98
CA ILE A 43 3.08 7.19 -11.42
C ILE A 43 4.38 7.37 -12.19
N SER A 44 4.53 6.63 -13.27
CA SER A 44 5.69 6.73 -14.15
C SER A 44 5.78 8.12 -14.81
N GLY A 45 7.00 8.60 -15.04
CA GLY A 45 7.25 9.87 -15.72
C GLY A 45 7.19 11.10 -14.81
N ASN A 46 7.52 12.24 -15.40
CA ASN A 46 7.62 13.51 -14.68
C ASN A 46 6.25 13.98 -14.14
N PHE A 47 6.28 14.61 -12.96
CA PHE A 47 5.13 15.20 -12.30
C PHE A 47 4.32 16.13 -13.22
N TYR A 48 4.98 17.05 -13.90
CA TYR A 48 4.32 18.05 -14.75
C TYR A 48 3.53 17.41 -15.90
N ARG A 49 4.11 16.37 -16.52
CA ARG A 49 3.45 15.62 -17.60
C ARG A 49 2.22 14.88 -17.08
N ASN A 50 2.32 14.27 -15.90
CA ASN A 50 1.20 13.58 -15.28
C ASN A 50 0.09 14.55 -14.86
N LYS A 51 0.45 15.76 -14.40
CA LYS A 51 -0.49 16.85 -14.16
C LYS A 51 -1.23 17.28 -15.43
N LEU A 52 -0.51 17.52 -16.54
CA LEU A 52 -1.15 17.87 -17.81
C LEU A 52 -2.07 16.77 -18.33
N LYS A 53 -1.66 15.49 -18.23
CA LYS A 53 -2.53 14.35 -18.55
C LYS A 53 -3.82 14.36 -17.71
N TYR A 54 -3.69 14.64 -16.41
CA TYR A 54 -4.84 14.70 -15.51
C TYR A 54 -5.76 15.89 -15.82
N LEU A 55 -5.20 17.07 -16.09
CA LEU A 55 -5.96 18.26 -16.47
C LEU A 55 -6.69 18.06 -17.80
N ALA A 56 -6.07 17.39 -18.77
CA ALA A 56 -6.75 17.02 -20.02
C ALA A 56 -7.91 16.06 -19.77
N PHE A 57 -7.76 15.11 -18.83
CA PHE A 57 -8.84 14.24 -18.40
C PHE A 57 -9.97 15.04 -17.72
N LEU A 58 -9.64 16.00 -16.84
CA LEU A 58 -10.58 16.91 -16.21
C LEU A 58 -11.27 17.87 -17.19
N ARG A 59 -10.82 18.01 -18.44
CA ARG A 59 -11.54 18.80 -19.46
C ARG A 59 -12.64 18.00 -20.16
N LYS A 60 -12.70 16.68 -19.96
CA LYS A 60 -13.73 15.83 -20.55
C LYS A 60 -15.04 15.93 -19.76
N TRP A 61 -15.97 16.75 -20.23
CA TRP A 61 -17.30 16.95 -19.64
C TRP A 61 -18.37 16.76 -20.70
N MET A 62 -19.57 16.35 -20.27
CA MET A 62 -20.73 16.30 -21.16
C MET A 62 -21.21 17.73 -21.40
N ASN A 63 -21.31 18.13 -22.67
CA ASN A 63 -21.67 19.50 -23.05
C ASN A 63 -23.11 19.87 -22.68
N THR A 64 -24.04 18.92 -22.79
CA THR A 64 -25.47 19.14 -22.52
C THR A 64 -25.80 19.20 -21.03
N ASN A 65 -25.33 18.21 -20.25
CA ASN A 65 -25.50 18.18 -18.80
C ASN A 65 -24.23 17.63 -18.12
N PRO A 66 -23.38 18.52 -17.57
CA PRO A 66 -22.21 18.18 -16.76
C PRO A 66 -22.42 17.07 -15.73
N SER A 67 -23.57 17.07 -15.03
CA SER A 67 -23.84 16.14 -13.93
C SER A 67 -24.11 14.70 -14.38
N ARG A 68 -24.49 14.50 -15.65
CA ARG A 68 -24.62 13.19 -16.30
C ARG A 68 -23.33 12.74 -16.98
N GLY A 69 -22.32 13.61 -17.02
CA GLY A 69 -21.02 13.34 -17.62
C GLY A 69 -20.12 12.44 -16.76
N PRO A 70 -18.89 12.21 -17.22
CA PRO A 70 -17.91 11.43 -16.47
C PRO A 70 -17.58 12.09 -15.12
N TYR A 71 -17.70 11.34 -14.02
CA TYR A 71 -17.29 11.83 -12.71
C TYR A 71 -15.77 11.89 -12.60
N HIS A 72 -15.26 13.03 -12.13
CA HIS A 72 -13.83 13.24 -11.89
C HIS A 72 -13.54 13.09 -10.39
N PHE A 73 -12.93 11.98 -10.00
CA PHE A 73 -12.50 11.80 -8.61
C PHE A 73 -11.19 12.56 -8.37
N TRP A 74 -11.01 13.17 -7.19
CA TRP A 74 -9.76 13.84 -6.84
C TRP A 74 -8.92 13.08 -5.81
N ALA A 75 -9.54 12.20 -5.02
CA ALA A 75 -8.84 11.45 -3.97
C ALA A 75 -7.94 10.34 -4.55
N PRO A 76 -6.71 10.14 -4.03
CA PRO A 76 -5.78 9.10 -4.50
C PRO A 76 -6.39 7.69 -4.54
N SER A 77 -7.17 7.32 -3.52
CA SER A 77 -7.85 6.02 -3.44
C SER A 77 -8.87 5.81 -4.55
N ARG A 78 -9.62 6.86 -4.92
CA ARG A 78 -10.62 6.81 -5.99
C ARG A 78 -9.98 6.87 -7.37
N ILE A 79 -8.85 7.57 -7.50
CA ILE A 79 -8.02 7.54 -8.71
C ILE A 79 -7.50 6.11 -8.95
N PHE A 80 -6.96 5.46 -7.91
CA PHE A 80 -6.55 4.06 -7.99
C PHE A 80 -7.70 3.13 -8.37
N TRP A 81 -8.85 3.26 -7.70
CA TRP A 81 -10.04 2.43 -7.98
C TRP A 81 -10.52 2.51 -9.44
N ARG A 82 -10.35 3.66 -10.09
CA ARG A 82 -10.74 3.85 -11.49
C ARG A 82 -9.70 3.33 -12.49
N THR A 83 -8.44 3.20 -12.09
CA THR A 83 -7.33 3.00 -13.03
C THR A 83 -7.25 1.55 -13.50
N ALA A 84 -7.03 1.36 -14.81
CA ALA A 84 -6.82 0.06 -15.45
C ALA A 84 -5.63 0.05 -16.44
N ALA A 85 -4.63 0.92 -16.24
CA ALA A 85 -3.48 1.05 -17.15
C ALA A 85 -2.25 0.29 -16.65
N LEU A 86 -1.31 -0.05 -17.54
CA LEU A 86 -0.06 -0.75 -17.20
C LEU A 86 1.15 0.06 -17.65
N ASP A 87 2.02 0.47 -16.71
CA ASP A 87 3.31 1.10 -17.00
C ASP A 87 4.38 0.63 -16.00
N ARG A 88 5.50 0.08 -16.48
CA ARG A 88 6.67 -0.27 -15.65
C ARG A 88 7.79 0.75 -15.84
N LEU A 89 8.57 1.00 -14.78
CA LEU A 89 9.61 2.04 -14.76
C LEU A 89 11.01 1.43 -14.67
N LYS A 90 11.98 2.02 -15.40
CA LYS A 90 13.42 1.81 -15.16
C LYS A 90 13.90 2.73 -14.01
N PRO A 91 14.88 2.32 -13.18
CA PRO A 91 15.31 3.09 -12.00
C PRO A 91 15.73 4.54 -12.27
N THR A 92 16.31 4.82 -13.44
CA THR A 92 16.81 6.16 -13.82
C THR A 92 15.71 7.14 -14.26
N ARG A 93 14.46 6.68 -14.40
CA ARG A 93 13.36 7.53 -14.88
C ARG A 93 12.69 8.25 -13.70
N LYS A 94 12.31 9.50 -13.93
CA LYS A 94 11.51 10.28 -12.97
C LYS A 94 10.14 9.63 -12.77
N PHE A 95 9.60 9.73 -11.56
CA PHE A 95 8.25 9.32 -11.19
C PHE A 95 7.54 10.46 -10.44
N ALA A 96 6.23 10.32 -10.26
CA ALA A 96 5.38 11.29 -9.60
C ALA A 96 4.60 10.63 -8.47
N TYR A 97 4.50 11.29 -7.32
CA TYR A 97 3.65 10.81 -6.21
C TYR A 97 2.18 11.14 -6.50
N LEU A 98 1.31 10.13 -6.36
CA LEU A 98 -0.13 10.28 -6.58
C LEU A 98 -0.76 11.24 -5.56
N GLY A 99 -0.32 11.22 -4.30
CA GLY A 99 -0.80 12.14 -3.27
C GLY A 99 -0.56 13.61 -3.61
N ARG A 100 0.63 13.94 -4.13
CA ARG A 100 0.95 15.31 -4.59
C ARG A 100 0.11 15.70 -5.80
N LEU A 101 -0.01 14.79 -6.78
CA LEU A 101 -0.82 15.02 -7.97
C LEU A 101 -2.27 15.31 -7.59
N ALA A 102 -2.85 14.47 -6.73
CA ALA A 102 -4.21 14.59 -6.22
C ALA A 102 -4.45 15.94 -5.54
N HIS A 103 -3.52 16.39 -4.70
CA HIS A 103 -3.64 17.68 -4.03
C HIS A 103 -3.69 18.84 -5.02
N GLU A 104 -2.76 18.88 -5.99
CA GLU A 104 -2.71 19.95 -6.99
C GLU A 104 -3.91 19.95 -7.95
N VAL A 105 -4.66 18.86 -8.07
CA VAL A 105 -5.88 18.78 -8.90
C VAL A 105 -7.17 19.02 -8.12
N GLY A 106 -7.12 19.16 -6.79
CA GLY A 106 -8.28 19.51 -5.97
C GLY A 106 -8.54 18.64 -4.74
N TRP A 107 -7.64 17.71 -4.38
CA TRP A 107 -7.78 16.92 -3.15
C TRP A 107 -7.42 17.74 -1.90
N LYS A 108 -8.44 18.00 -1.07
CA LYS A 108 -8.35 18.89 0.12
C LYS A 108 -7.72 18.22 1.35
N TYR A 109 -7.72 16.89 1.43
CA TYR A 109 -7.41 16.19 2.68
C TYR A 109 -5.94 15.80 2.86
N GLN A 110 -5.02 16.28 2.01
CA GLN A 110 -3.60 15.89 2.10
C GLN A 110 -3.00 16.16 3.48
N ALA A 111 -3.21 17.37 4.03
CA ALA A 111 -2.68 17.75 5.34
C ALA A 111 -3.31 16.91 6.47
N VAL A 112 -4.63 16.72 6.44
CA VAL A 112 -5.36 15.91 7.42
C VAL A 112 -4.83 14.47 7.41
N THR A 113 -4.69 13.86 6.24
CA THR A 113 -4.15 12.50 6.11
C THR A 113 -2.72 12.40 6.63
N ALA A 114 -1.86 13.38 6.35
CA ALA A 114 -0.49 13.39 6.86
C ALA A 114 -0.44 13.39 8.41
N THR A 115 -1.25 14.22 9.07
CA THR A 115 -1.31 14.26 10.54
C THR A 115 -1.83 12.95 11.15
N LEU A 116 -2.81 12.31 10.50
CA LEU A 116 -3.34 11.01 10.95
C LEU A 116 -2.33 9.89 10.77
N GLU A 117 -1.57 9.90 9.68
CA GLU A 117 -0.49 8.95 9.43
C GLU A 117 0.68 9.11 10.41
N GLU A 118 1.02 10.34 10.81
CA GLU A 118 2.00 10.57 11.88
C GLU A 118 1.53 9.99 13.21
N LYS A 119 0.29 10.28 13.62
CA LYS A 119 -0.31 9.68 14.82
C LYS A 119 -0.29 8.14 14.77
N ARG A 120 -0.55 7.56 13.59
CA ARG A 120 -0.49 6.10 13.36
C ARG A 120 0.95 5.58 13.51
N LYS A 121 1.95 6.27 12.95
CA LYS A 121 3.37 5.90 13.05
C LYS A 121 3.89 5.94 14.48
N GLU A 122 3.49 6.92 15.29
CA GLU A 122 3.87 6.98 16.70
C GLU A 122 3.33 5.77 17.49
N LYS A 123 2.05 5.43 17.31
CA LYS A 123 1.47 4.21 17.90
C LYS A 123 2.20 2.95 17.42
N ALA A 124 2.52 2.87 16.13
CA ALA A 124 3.27 1.75 15.56
C ALA A 124 4.70 1.64 16.14
N LYS A 125 5.37 2.76 16.40
CA LYS A 125 6.71 2.81 17.01
C LYS A 125 6.68 2.31 18.45
N ILE A 126 5.66 2.68 19.23
CA ILE A 126 5.45 2.16 20.59
C ILE A 126 5.23 0.64 20.54
N HIS A 127 4.34 0.18 19.68
CA HIS A 127 4.08 -1.25 19.49
C HIS A 127 5.35 -2.01 19.08
N TYR A 128 6.13 -1.47 18.13
CA TYR A 128 7.37 -2.07 17.68
C TYR A 128 8.41 -2.18 18.79
N ARG A 129 8.58 -1.13 19.60
CA ARG A 129 9.48 -1.16 20.78
C ARG A 129 9.08 -2.25 21.77
N LYS A 130 7.79 -2.37 22.10
CA LYS A 130 7.26 -3.44 22.96
C LYS A 130 7.53 -4.82 22.35
N LYS A 131 7.27 -5.00 21.06
CA LYS A 131 7.55 -6.25 20.34
C LYS A 131 9.04 -6.62 20.38
N GLN A 132 9.93 -5.66 20.19
CA GLN A 132 11.38 -5.86 20.26
C GLN A 132 11.83 -6.26 21.67
N GLN A 133 11.29 -5.61 22.69
CA GLN A 133 11.57 -5.98 24.09
C GLN A 133 11.08 -7.41 24.40
N LEU A 134 9.85 -7.75 24.01
CA LEU A 134 9.32 -9.10 24.17
C LEU A 134 10.15 -10.14 23.42
N MET A 135 10.62 -9.84 22.21
CA MET A 135 11.49 -10.75 21.45
C MET A 135 12.83 -10.97 22.18
N ARG A 136 13.42 -9.92 22.77
CA ARG A 136 14.66 -10.04 23.56
C ARG A 136 14.45 -10.90 24.81
N LEU A 137 13.38 -10.64 25.56
CA LEU A 137 13.02 -11.43 26.75
C LEU A 137 12.76 -12.89 26.39
N ARG A 138 12.06 -13.15 25.28
CA ARG A 138 11.84 -14.50 24.77
C ARG A 138 13.17 -15.22 24.47
N LYS A 139 14.09 -14.56 23.77
CA LYS A 139 15.42 -15.14 23.49
C LYS A 139 16.21 -15.43 24.77
N GLN A 140 16.11 -14.56 25.78
CA GLN A 140 16.75 -14.80 27.07
C GLN A 140 16.14 -16.00 27.80
N ALA A 141 14.81 -16.11 27.79
CA ALA A 141 14.10 -17.23 28.38
C ALA A 141 14.44 -18.56 27.68
N GLU A 142 14.52 -18.56 26.35
CA GLU A 142 14.94 -19.71 25.54
C GLU A 142 16.35 -20.18 25.95
N LYS A 143 17.32 -19.26 26.13
CA LYS A 143 18.67 -19.57 26.61
C LYS A 143 18.69 -20.11 28.05
N ASN A 144 17.93 -19.50 28.94
CA ASN A 144 17.89 -19.91 30.35
C ASN A 144 17.34 -21.34 30.52
N VAL A 145 16.43 -21.76 29.64
CA VAL A 145 15.73 -23.06 29.72
C VAL A 145 16.32 -24.10 28.76
N GLU A 146 17.34 -23.74 27.98
CA GLU A 146 17.95 -24.56 26.92
C GLU A 146 18.15 -26.03 27.30
N LYS A 147 18.74 -26.29 28.48
CA LYS A 147 19.00 -27.65 28.98
C LYS A 147 17.72 -28.51 29.15
N LYS A 148 16.59 -27.88 29.47
CA LYS A 148 15.31 -28.59 29.65
C LYS A 148 14.59 -28.85 28.32
N ILE A 149 14.85 -28.02 27.30
CA ILE A 149 14.17 -28.09 25.99
C ILE A 149 15.01 -28.82 24.93
N ASP A 150 16.26 -29.17 25.22
CA ASP A 150 17.22 -29.74 24.27
C ASP A 150 16.66 -30.95 23.49
N LYS A 151 16.00 -31.90 24.19
CA LYS A 151 15.33 -33.05 23.56
C LYS A 151 14.37 -32.65 22.44
N TYR A 152 13.59 -31.59 22.63
CA TYR A 152 12.63 -31.11 21.64
C TYR A 152 13.33 -30.32 20.51
N THR A 153 14.35 -29.53 20.88
CA THR A 153 15.16 -28.76 19.92
C THR A 153 15.88 -29.68 18.94
N GLN A 154 16.41 -30.82 19.38
CA GLN A 154 17.08 -31.80 18.51
C GLN A 154 16.12 -32.36 17.45
N VAL A 155 14.90 -32.74 17.84
CA VAL A 155 13.86 -33.22 16.91
C VAL A 155 13.51 -32.14 15.88
N LEU A 156 13.36 -30.87 16.32
CA LEU A 156 13.07 -29.75 15.43
C LEU A 156 14.21 -29.46 14.44
N LYS A 157 15.47 -29.66 14.86
CA LYS A 157 16.66 -29.54 14.00
C LYS A 157 16.71 -30.67 12.96
N THR A 158 16.38 -31.91 13.34
CA THR A 158 16.30 -33.04 12.39
C THR A 158 15.29 -32.78 11.27
N HIS A 159 14.18 -32.08 11.58
CA HIS A 159 13.18 -31.68 10.60
C HIS A 159 13.46 -30.32 9.91
N GLY A 160 14.58 -29.66 10.21
CA GLY A 160 14.99 -28.40 9.57
C GLY A 160 14.16 -27.16 9.95
N LEU A 161 13.37 -27.23 11.03
CA LEU A 161 12.54 -26.12 11.52
C LEU A 161 13.36 -25.08 12.29
N LEU A 162 14.45 -25.53 12.89
CA LEU A 162 15.45 -24.70 13.55
C LEU A 162 16.82 -25.00 12.94
N VAL A 163 17.56 -23.93 12.66
CA VAL A 163 18.98 -23.97 12.28
C VAL A 163 19.80 -23.73 13.54
#